data_AF-A0A6I4SS00-F1
#
_entry.id   AF-A0A6I4SS00-F1
#
_cell.length_a   1.000
_cell.length_b   1.000
_cell.length_c   1.000
_cell.angle_alpha   90.00
_cell.angle_beta   90.00
_cell.angle_gamma   90.00
#
_symmetry.space_group_name_H-M   'P 1'
#
loop_
_entity.id
_entity.type
_entity.pdbx_description
1 polymer ?
#
loop_
_entity_poly.entity_id
_entity_poly.type
_entity_poly.pdbx_seq_one_letter_code
_entity_poly.pdbx_strand_id
1 'polypeptide(L)'
;MPHDRDGPTTKADCLNRLYEAIETDEKRGGFRFRLVVLQDAEDVVDPAALPLLDAAMNVADFVQIPVLPEPQQASRFVGSHYCEEFAESHGKALVVRQALGASLPAAGVGCAFSRDVLGRIARSMPGGTPFSVESLT
;
A
#
# COMPACT_ATOMS: atom_id res chain seq x y z
N MET A 1 18.71 6.67 -6.08
CA MET A 1 19.39 6.50 -7.38
C MET A 1 18.35 6.74 -8.46
N PRO A 2 18.61 7.60 -9.47
CA PRO A 2 17.72 7.76 -10.63
C PRO A 2 17.52 6.41 -11.34
N HIS A 3 16.41 6.25 -12.06
CA HIS A 3 16.17 5.05 -12.87
C HIS A 3 17.23 4.92 -13.97
N ASP A 4 17.72 3.71 -14.22
CA ASP A 4 18.66 3.35 -15.29
C ASP A 4 18.06 3.29 -16.70
N ARG A 5 16.77 3.59 -16.85
CA ARG A 5 16.10 3.76 -18.14
C ARG A 5 15.48 5.14 -18.21
N ASP A 6 15.63 5.80 -19.34
CA ASP A 6 14.78 6.93 -19.68
C ASP A 6 13.37 6.36 -19.90
N GLY A 7 12.37 6.92 -19.21
CA GLY A 7 11.02 6.34 -19.07
C GLY A 7 10.27 6.06 -20.38
N PRO A 8 8.99 5.64 -20.30
CA PRO A 8 8.11 5.73 -19.13
C PRO A 8 8.34 4.63 -18.06
N THR A 9 7.99 4.95 -16.82
CA THR A 9 8.01 4.05 -15.66
C THR A 9 6.61 4.00 -15.05
N THR A 10 6.23 2.86 -14.47
CA THR A 10 4.96 2.70 -13.74
C THR A 10 5.13 2.89 -12.23
N LYS A 11 4.02 3.02 -11.49
CA LYS A 11 4.04 2.99 -10.02
C LYS A 11 4.67 1.68 -9.52
N ALA A 12 4.32 0.55 -10.13
CA ALA A 12 4.90 -0.75 -9.80
C ALA A 12 6.42 -0.78 -10.02
N ASP A 13 6.92 -0.21 -11.12
CA ASP A 13 8.36 -0.09 -11.37
C ASP A 13 9.07 0.69 -10.25
N CYS A 14 8.52 1.84 -9.87
CA CYS A 14 9.07 2.68 -8.80
C CYS A 14 9.07 1.94 -7.45
N LEU A 15 7.98 1.25 -7.11
CA LEU A 15 7.86 0.48 -5.87
C LEU A 15 8.84 -0.70 -5.83
N ASN A 16 9.07 -1.38 -6.94
CA ASN A 16 10.05 -2.47 -7.02
C ASN A 16 11.48 -1.97 -6.79
N ARG A 17 11.84 -0.78 -7.27
CA ARG A 17 13.16 -0.17 -6.95
C ARG A 17 13.30 0.17 -5.47
N LEU A 18 12.23 0.64 -4.84
CA LEU A 18 12.22 0.88 -3.40
C LEU A 18 12.36 -0.43 -2.62
N TYR A 19 11.72 -1.51 -3.08
CA TYR A 19 11.88 -2.84 -2.51
C TYR A 19 13.33 -3.35 -2.58
N GLU A 20 14.01 -3.18 -3.71
CA GLU A 20 15.44 -3.52 -3.84
C GLU A 20 16.34 -2.67 -2.94
N ALA A 21 16.01 -1.38 -2.79
CA ALA A 21 16.72 -0.48 -1.89
C ALA A 21 16.55 -0.91 -0.42
N ILE A 22 15.35 -1.33 -0.02
CA ILE A 22 15.07 -1.93 1.28
C ILE A 22 15.98 -3.14 1.51
N GLU A 23 16.04 -4.08 0.57
CA GLU A 23 16.90 -5.27 0.71
C GLU A 23 18.39 -4.92 0.80
N THR A 24 18.82 -3.89 0.07
CA THR A 24 20.20 -3.40 0.12
C THR A 24 20.54 -2.79 1.48
N ASP A 25 19.63 -1.99 2.02
CA ASP A 25 19.79 -1.36 3.33
C ASP A 25 19.76 -2.37 4.47
N GLU A 26 18.89 -3.38 4.40
CA GLU A 26 18.84 -4.50 5.34
C GLU A 26 20.18 -5.25 5.38
N LYS A 27 20.73 -5.57 4.20
CA LYS A 27 22.05 -6.23 4.07
C LYS A 27 23.19 -5.37 4.60
N ARG A 28 23.20 -4.08 4.29
CA ARG A 28 24.24 -3.14 4.73
C ARG A 28 24.20 -2.90 6.24
N GLY A 29 23.00 -2.80 6.80
CA GLY A 29 22.79 -2.45 8.21
C GLY A 29 22.71 -3.65 9.16
N GLY A 30 22.56 -4.88 8.65
CA GLY A 30 22.40 -6.07 9.48
C GLY A 30 21.10 -6.08 10.28
N PHE A 31 20.07 -5.38 9.80
CA PHE A 31 18.74 -5.33 10.40
C PHE A 31 17.69 -5.73 9.38
N ARG A 32 16.46 -5.94 9.85
CA ARG A 32 15.31 -6.19 8.99
C ARG A 32 14.19 -5.24 9.31
N PHE A 33 13.59 -4.63 8.29
CA PHE A 33 12.41 -3.80 8.51
C PHE A 33 11.25 -4.69 8.96
N ARG A 34 10.40 -4.17 9.86
CA ARG A 34 9.26 -4.94 10.37
C ARG A 34 8.09 -4.94 9.39
N LEU A 35 7.78 -3.79 8.82
CA LEU A 35 6.68 -3.59 7.89
C LEU A 35 7.04 -2.59 6.80
N VAL A 36 6.28 -2.61 5.71
CA VAL A 36 6.34 -1.64 4.60
C VAL A 36 4.97 -1.00 4.48
N VAL A 37 4.91 0.34 4.49
CA VAL A 37 3.68 1.12 4.34
C VAL A 37 3.63 1.70 2.93
N LEU A 38 2.48 1.58 2.27
CA LEU A 38 2.19 2.27 1.01
C LEU A 38 1.28 3.47 1.27
N GLN A 39 1.72 4.63 0.80
CA GLN A 39 1.01 5.89 0.89
C GLN A 39 1.26 6.67 -0.40
N ASP A 40 0.21 7.27 -0.97
CA ASP A 40 0.39 8.14 -2.12
C ASP A 40 0.89 9.51 -1.71
N ALA A 41 1.57 10.18 -2.64
CA ALA A 41 2.30 11.42 -2.34
C ALA A 41 1.36 12.59 -2.01
N GLU A 42 0.14 12.53 -2.51
CA GLU A 42 -0.94 13.50 -2.26
C GLU A 42 -1.67 13.28 -0.94
N ASP A 43 -1.49 12.13 -0.28
CA ASP A 43 -2.27 11.80 0.90
C ASP A 43 -1.84 12.61 2.12
N VAL A 44 -2.84 13.05 2.89
CA VAL A 44 -2.64 13.59 4.23
C VAL A 44 -2.73 12.44 5.23
N VAL A 45 -1.64 12.20 5.95
CA VAL A 45 -1.55 11.08 6.89
C VAL A 45 -1.93 11.54 8.30
N ASP A 46 -2.93 10.89 8.89
CA ASP A 46 -3.29 11.11 10.30
C ASP A 46 -2.13 10.68 11.21
N PRO A 47 -1.75 11.46 12.24
CA PRO A 47 -0.69 11.09 13.18
C PRO A 47 -0.89 9.72 13.87
N ALA A 48 -2.13 9.25 14.00
CA ALA A 48 -2.46 7.95 14.58
C ALA A 48 -2.25 6.78 13.60
N ALA A 49 -2.06 7.03 12.30
CA ALA A 49 -1.95 5.98 11.29
C ALA A 49 -0.78 5.02 11.55
N LEU A 50 0.43 5.55 11.76
CA LEU A 50 1.62 4.71 11.98
C LEU A 50 1.53 3.87 13.27
N PRO A 51 1.16 4.42 14.44
CA PRO A 51 0.95 3.59 15.65
C PRO A 51 -0.15 2.54 15.48
N LEU A 52 -1.23 2.86 14.77
CA LEU A 52 -2.33 1.91 14.53
C LEU A 52 -1.88 0.75 13.64
N LEU A 53 -1.18 1.05 12.54
CA LEU A 53 -0.56 0.04 11.69
C LEU A 53 0.44 -0.78 12.50
N ASP A 54 1.25 -0.12 13.35
CA ASP A 54 2.28 -0.79 14.13
C ASP A 54 1.68 -1.87 15.04
N ALA A 55 0.63 -1.49 15.77
CA ALA A 55 -0.12 -2.36 16.67
C ALA A 55 -0.88 -3.48 15.94
N ALA A 56 -1.56 -3.16 14.84
CA ALA A 56 -2.34 -4.13 14.08
C ALA A 56 -1.45 -5.22 13.45
N MET A 57 -0.24 -4.87 13.03
CA MET A 57 0.74 -5.82 12.48
C MET A 57 1.24 -6.87 13.50
N ASN A 58 0.94 -6.72 14.79
CA ASN A 58 1.26 -7.78 15.77
C ASN A 58 0.39 -9.03 15.60
N VAL A 59 -0.77 -8.90 14.95
CA VAL A 59 -1.75 -9.98 14.77
C VAL A 59 -2.12 -10.22 13.31
N ALA A 60 -1.57 -9.43 12.38
CA ALA A 60 -1.89 -9.48 10.97
C ALA A 60 -0.63 -9.30 10.09
N ASP A 61 -0.67 -9.93 8.93
CA ASP A 61 0.39 -9.89 7.91
C ASP A 61 0.15 -8.79 6.85
N PHE A 62 -1.08 -8.29 6.80
CA PHE A 62 -1.54 -7.19 5.96
C PHE A 62 -2.58 -6.38 6.72
N VAL A 63 -2.49 -5.05 6.66
CA VAL A 63 -3.44 -4.12 7.30
C VAL A 63 -3.81 -3.04 6.30
N GLN A 64 -5.11 -2.78 6.15
CA GLN A 64 -5.64 -1.65 5.40
C GLN A 64 -6.34 -0.73 6.40
N ILE A 65 -5.86 0.50 6.54
CA ILE A 65 -6.61 1.53 7.28
C ILE A 65 -7.65 2.17 6.36
N PRO A 66 -8.76 2.71 6.90
CA PRO A 66 -9.73 3.44 6.11
C PRO A 66 -9.07 4.61 5.38
N VAL A 67 -9.33 4.72 4.08
CA VAL A 67 -8.92 5.88 3.27
C VAL A 67 -10.13 6.77 3.13
N LEU A 68 -10.00 8.02 3.59
CA LEU A 68 -11.08 8.99 3.57
C LEU A 68 -10.86 9.98 2.43
N PRO A 69 -11.75 10.04 1.44
CA PRO A 69 -11.64 10.99 0.35
C PRO A 69 -12.02 12.39 0.84
N GLU A 70 -11.19 13.39 0.51
CA GLU A 70 -11.45 14.79 0.87
C GLU A 70 -12.48 15.41 -0.09
N PRO A 71 -13.66 15.86 0.40
CA PRO A 71 -14.68 16.46 -0.45
C PRO A 71 -14.24 17.82 -1.00
N GLN A 72 -14.37 18.01 -2.32
CA GLN A 72 -13.99 19.23 -3.00
C GLN A 72 -15.17 20.20 -3.14
N GLN A 73 -15.38 21.05 -2.13
CA GLN A 73 -16.51 22.00 -2.08
C GLN A 73 -16.59 22.93 -3.30
N ALA A 74 -15.45 23.31 -3.87
CA ALA A 74 -15.38 24.21 -5.02
C ALA A 74 -15.69 23.53 -6.38
N SER A 75 -15.80 22.19 -6.43
CA SER A 75 -15.96 21.41 -7.67
C SER A 75 -17.23 20.56 -7.63
N ARG A 76 -18.39 21.20 -7.43
CA ARG A 76 -19.68 20.51 -7.19
C ARG A 76 -20.12 19.53 -8.28
N PHE A 77 -19.72 19.74 -9.54
CA PHE A 77 -20.19 18.94 -10.67
C PHE A 77 -19.29 17.77 -11.04
N VAL A 78 -18.01 17.81 -10.62
CA VAL A 78 -17.00 16.82 -11.06
C VAL A 78 -16.24 16.25 -9.87
N GLY A 79 -16.03 17.02 -8.80
CA GLY A 79 -15.38 16.54 -7.59
C GLY A 79 -16.32 15.71 -6.70
N SER A 80 -15.71 14.94 -5.79
CA SER A 80 -16.37 14.24 -4.68
C SER A 80 -17.34 13.10 -5.04
N HIS A 81 -17.57 12.78 -6.31
CA HIS A 81 -18.49 11.69 -6.72
C HIS A 81 -18.00 10.28 -6.36
N TYR A 82 -16.72 10.14 -5.99
CA TYR A 82 -16.12 8.89 -5.52
C TYR A 82 -16.20 8.76 -3.99
N CYS A 83 -16.69 9.78 -3.28
CA CYS A 83 -16.72 9.78 -1.81
C CYS A 83 -17.58 8.64 -1.26
N GLU A 84 -18.74 8.40 -1.88
CA GLU A 84 -19.67 7.35 -1.50
C GLU A 84 -19.09 5.95 -1.74
N GLU A 85 -18.33 5.77 -2.82
CA GLU A 85 -17.68 4.50 -3.14
C GLU A 85 -16.61 4.15 -2.09
N PHE A 86 -15.78 5.11 -1.70
CA PHE A 86 -14.80 4.92 -0.62
C PHE A 86 -15.49 4.67 0.72
N ALA A 87 -16.57 5.38 1.04
CA ALA A 87 -17.33 5.18 2.26
C ALA A 87 -17.93 3.75 2.32
N GLU A 88 -18.47 3.26 1.21
CA GLU A 88 -19.00 1.89 1.11
C GLU A 88 -17.87 0.85 1.20
N SER A 89 -16.78 1.04 0.46
CA SER A 89 -15.65 0.12 0.41
C SER A 89 -14.93 0.02 1.76
N HIS A 90 -14.44 1.14 2.28
CA HIS A 90 -13.65 1.18 3.53
C HIS A 90 -14.51 1.10 4.78
N GLY A 91 -15.74 1.63 4.76
CA GLY A 91 -16.62 1.65 5.92
C GLY A 91 -17.42 0.36 6.13
N LYS A 92 -17.69 -0.41 5.07
CA LYS A 92 -18.52 -1.63 5.15
C LYS A 92 -17.87 -2.84 4.51
N ALA A 93 -17.54 -2.78 3.22
CA ALA A 93 -17.15 -3.96 2.46
C ALA A 93 -15.88 -4.62 3.04
N LEU A 94 -14.82 -3.84 3.29
CA LEU A 94 -13.58 -4.35 3.88
C LEU A 94 -13.78 -4.88 5.30
N VAL A 95 -14.59 -4.20 6.11
CA VAL A 95 -14.90 -4.62 7.49
C VAL A 95 -15.62 -5.97 7.51
N VAL A 96 -16.63 -6.15 6.64
CA VAL A 96 -17.37 -7.41 6.52
C VAL A 96 -16.47 -8.52 5.99
N ARG A 97 -15.64 -8.25 4.97
CA ARG A 97 -14.69 -9.25 4.43
C ARG A 97 -13.70 -9.72 5.50
N GLN A 98 -13.18 -8.81 6.31
CA GLN A 98 -12.33 -9.16 7.45
C GLN A 98 -13.07 -10.06 8.43
N ALA A 99 -14.30 -9.70 8.81
CA ALA A 99 -15.10 -10.50 9.75
C ALA A 99 -15.40 -11.92 9.24
N LEU A 100 -15.50 -12.09 7.92
CA LEU A 100 -15.72 -13.38 7.28
C LEU A 100 -14.42 -14.16 6.99
N GLY A 101 -13.24 -13.59 7.28
CA GLY A 101 -11.95 -14.18 6.89
C GLY A 101 -11.76 -14.26 5.37
N ALA A 102 -12.47 -13.45 4.60
CA ALA A 102 -12.36 -13.38 3.15
C ALA A 102 -11.14 -12.58 2.72
N SER A 103 -10.80 -12.65 1.43
CA SER A 103 -9.71 -11.84 0.87
C SER A 103 -10.00 -10.34 1.02
N LEU A 104 -8.99 -9.59 1.48
CA LEU A 104 -9.00 -8.14 1.56
C LEU A 104 -8.22 -7.56 0.38
N PRO A 105 -8.88 -6.86 -0.57
CA PRO A 105 -8.17 -6.14 -1.60
C PRO A 105 -7.41 -4.96 -0.98
N ALA A 106 -6.18 -4.73 -1.42
CA ALA A 106 -5.43 -3.53 -1.06
C ALA A 106 -5.94 -2.34 -1.91
N ALA A 107 -6.14 -1.19 -1.27
CA ALA A 107 -6.51 0.04 -1.97
C ALA A 107 -5.31 0.72 -2.68
N GLY A 108 -4.10 0.17 -2.53
CA GLY A 108 -2.87 0.74 -3.08
C GLY A 108 -2.29 1.91 -2.28
N VAL A 109 -3.00 2.38 -1.25
CA VAL A 109 -2.61 3.44 -0.30
C VAL A 109 -3.17 3.15 1.09
N GLY A 110 -2.63 3.77 2.13
CA GLY A 110 -3.10 3.60 3.50
C GLY A 110 -3.04 2.14 3.96
N CYS A 111 -2.04 1.40 3.50
CA CYS A 111 -1.91 -0.02 3.82
C CYS A 111 -0.49 -0.40 4.21
N ALA A 112 -0.36 -1.47 4.99
CA ALA A 112 0.91 -2.01 5.41
C ALA A 112 0.98 -3.52 5.18
N PHE A 113 2.19 -3.98 4.84
CA PHE A 113 2.53 -5.39 4.67
C PHE A 113 3.64 -5.76 5.66
N SER A 114 3.60 -6.97 6.21
CA SER A 114 4.77 -7.49 6.91
C SER A 114 5.90 -7.64 5.90
N ARG A 115 7.13 -7.34 6.34
CA ARG A 115 8.30 -7.50 5.46
C ARG A 115 8.44 -8.94 4.98
N ASP A 116 8.01 -9.91 5.78
CA ASP A 116 8.02 -11.33 5.43
C ASP A 116 7.03 -11.70 4.32
N VAL A 117 5.78 -11.25 4.41
CA VAL A 117 4.77 -11.45 3.35
C VAL A 117 5.26 -10.87 2.04
N LEU A 118 5.75 -9.63 2.06
CA LEU A 118 6.20 -8.96 0.84
C LEU A 118 7.35 -9.73 0.18
N GLY A 119 8.27 -10.28 0.98
CA GLY A 119 9.33 -11.15 0.49
C GLY A 119 8.82 -12.50 -0.05
N ARG A 120 7.77 -13.09 0.54
CA ARG A 120 7.13 -14.30 0.01
C ARG A 120 6.49 -14.03 -1.35
N ILE A 121 5.78 -12.91 -1.49
CA ILE A 121 5.16 -12.48 -2.76
C ILE A 121 6.25 -12.31 -3.82
N ALA A 122 7.31 -11.56 -3.51
CA ALA A 122 8.43 -11.33 -4.42
C ALA A 122 9.05 -12.65 -4.94
N ARG A 123 9.25 -13.64 -4.05
CA ARG A 123 9.77 -14.97 -4.44
C ARG A 123 8.80 -15.80 -5.28
N SER A 124 7.50 -15.57 -5.17
CA SER A 124 6.48 -16.28 -5.96
C SER A 124 6.26 -15.68 -7.34
N MET A 125 6.70 -14.43 -7.56
CA MET A 125 6.53 -13.71 -8.81
C MET A 125 7.69 -13.99 -9.78
N PRO A 126 7.45 -14.10 -11.11
CA PRO A 126 8.50 -14.37 -12.09
C PRO A 126 9.66 -13.36 -12.08
N GLY A 127 9.38 -12.10 -11.73
CA GLY A 127 10.36 -11.02 -11.68
C GLY A 127 11.12 -10.89 -10.36
N GLY A 128 10.91 -11.79 -9.39
CA GLY A 128 11.59 -11.71 -8.08
C GLY A 128 11.23 -10.48 -7.25
N THR A 129 10.19 -9.74 -7.65
CA THR A 129 9.77 -8.47 -7.07
C THR A 129 8.27 -8.49 -6.79
N PRO A 130 7.79 -7.77 -5.76
CA PRO A 130 6.43 -7.96 -5.26
C PRO A 130 5.35 -7.22 -6.04
N PHE A 131 5.69 -6.20 -6.84
CA PHE A 131 4.70 -5.41 -7.58
C PHE A 131 4.71 -5.75 -9.07
N SER A 132 3.54 -6.08 -9.61
CA SER A 132 3.41 -6.45 -11.03
C SER A 132 3.47 -5.20 -11.93
N VAL A 133 4.47 -5.14 -12.80
CA VAL A 133 4.64 -4.06 -13.79
C VAL A 133 3.71 -4.21 -15.00
N GLU A 134 3.12 -5.39 -15.18
CA GLU A 134 2.11 -5.67 -16.21
C GLU A 134 0.70 -5.29 -15.75
N SER A 135 0.53 -4.95 -14.46
CA SER A 135 -0.73 -4.47 -13.92
C SER A 135 -0.95 -3.00 -14.27
N LEU A 136 -2.11 -2.69 -14.87
CA LEU A 136 -2.58 -1.31 -15.11
C LEU A 136 -3.41 -0.76 -13.96
N THR A 137 -3.59 -1.55 -12.89
CA THR A 137 -4.30 -1.22 -11.65
C THR A 137 -3.36 -1.36 -10.46
#